data_AF-A0A383WCS9-F1
#
_entry.id   AF-A0A383WCS9-F1
#
_cell.length_a   1.000
_cell.length_b   1.000
_cell.length_c   1.000
_cell.angle_alpha   90.00
_cell.angle_beta   90.00
_cell.angle_gamma   90.00
#
_symmetry.space_group_name_H-M   'P 1'
#
loop_
_entity.id
_entity.type
_entity.pdbx_description
1 polymer ?
#
loop_
_entity_poly.entity_id
_entity_poly.type
_entity_poly.pdbx_seq_one_letter_code
_entity_poly.pdbx_strand_id
1 'polypeptide(L)'
;MVAGVEVWVQAQQQLGMAVDIPTEVVTFCCTESELGTGYWSKLRKKNHPPLQAAAQLPKEYVPGVLQLCMNCSSSDTALTAAQLLEPLGLLTEAASSINAGLLRRLLVTAAARRHQLAFLHMAAQPSILQHVDGASLGSVLELLMSWGDTTCIDVLLRKLQPASAQQLSPDALAQLLQAAVDKDSFAAAEQLCGLPAAAQMSASSVAQLLEAAWKQDSHLCAAQLFGLPAVQQLSASMVARLAEVTLQQSNGPYTSRLFSLPAAQDLTADMLAQLLDIAIQQSDKLYVWRLYCMPAAMQLSGSAVAKLLHAALSQGRAGIEHVGNLSQLPAAAHVSAADAEQLLQAAEEHSNARSKLMLCQVPAVAQLKQVRQNVAAVVAMAW
;
A
#
# COMPACT_ATOMS: atom_id res chain seq x y z
N MET A 1 3.57 40.26 6.99
CA MET A 1 4.31 40.78 5.81
C MET A 1 3.47 40.46 4.59
N VAL A 2 3.33 41.37 3.62
CA VAL A 2 2.58 41.06 2.38
C VAL A 2 3.40 40.04 1.60
N ALA A 3 2.80 38.93 1.16
CA ALA A 3 3.53 37.80 0.59
C ALA A 3 4.43 38.21 -0.58
N GLY A 4 3.97 39.15 -1.41
CA GLY A 4 4.79 39.65 -2.51
C GLY A 4 6.00 40.49 -2.13
N VAL A 5 5.98 41.14 -0.96
CA VAL A 5 7.14 41.87 -0.45
C VAL A 5 8.20 40.90 0.07
N GLU A 6 7.78 39.80 0.72
CA GLU A 6 8.70 38.74 1.16
C GLU A 6 9.45 38.10 -0.02
N VAL A 7 8.71 37.75 -1.09
CA VAL A 7 9.28 37.23 -2.34
C VAL A 7 10.34 38.17 -2.91
N TRP A 8 10.09 39.49 -2.92
CA TRP A 8 11.06 40.43 -3.47
C TRP A 8 12.27 40.64 -2.58
N VAL A 9 12.09 40.72 -1.26
CA VAL A 9 13.22 40.80 -0.32
C VAL A 9 14.12 39.58 -0.49
N GLN A 10 13.53 38.39 -0.67
CA GLN A 10 14.29 37.19 -1.00
C GLN A 10 14.96 37.27 -2.39
N ALA A 11 14.30 37.84 -3.41
CA ALA A 11 14.89 38.04 -4.72
C ALA A 11 16.12 38.96 -4.68
N GLN A 12 16.04 40.08 -3.96
CA GLN A 12 17.17 40.99 -3.77
C GLN A 12 18.33 40.27 -3.06
N GLN A 13 18.05 39.50 -2.01
CA GLN A 13 19.06 38.80 -1.22
C GLN A 13 19.69 37.60 -1.96
N GLN A 14 18.88 36.80 -2.65
CA GLN A 14 19.32 35.53 -3.24
C GLN A 14 19.77 35.66 -4.69
N LEU A 15 19.19 36.60 -5.44
CA LEU A 15 19.47 36.81 -6.88
C LEU A 15 20.33 38.06 -7.13
N GLY A 16 20.70 38.81 -6.08
CA GLY A 16 21.53 40.01 -6.20
C GLY A 16 20.87 41.16 -6.94
N MET A 17 19.53 41.21 -6.95
CA MET A 17 18.79 42.30 -7.62
C MET A 17 18.97 43.60 -6.84
N ALA A 18 19.67 44.57 -7.45
CA ALA A 18 19.96 45.88 -6.84
C ALA A 18 18.84 46.92 -7.05
N VAL A 19 17.73 46.53 -7.67
CA VAL A 19 16.62 47.42 -8.02
C VAL A 19 15.59 47.45 -6.90
N ASP A 20 15.08 48.63 -6.56
CA ASP A 20 13.86 48.78 -5.73
C ASP A 20 12.72 47.93 -6.31
N ILE A 21 11.79 47.47 -5.46
CA ILE A 21 10.68 46.60 -5.89
C ILE A 21 9.99 47.22 -7.11
N PRO A 22 10.15 46.65 -8.33
CA PRO A 22 9.51 47.18 -9.50
C PRO A 22 8.00 47.14 -9.24
N THR A 23 7.31 48.21 -9.58
CA THR A 23 5.85 48.31 -9.44
C THR A 23 5.18 47.11 -10.12
N GLU A 24 5.79 46.65 -11.21
CA GLU A 24 5.49 45.47 -12.02
C GLU A 24 5.51 44.17 -11.20
N VAL A 25 6.46 44.02 -10.28
CA VAL A 25 6.61 42.84 -9.43
C VAL A 25 5.63 42.90 -8.26
N VAL A 26 5.29 44.08 -7.73
CA VAL A 26 4.20 44.20 -6.74
C VAL A 26 2.87 43.76 -7.34
N THR A 27 2.59 44.13 -8.59
CA THR A 27 1.38 43.65 -9.29
C THR A 27 1.40 42.16 -9.59
N PHE A 28 2.59 41.55 -9.66
CA PHE A 28 2.77 40.12 -9.87
C PHE A 28 2.60 39.31 -8.59
N CYS A 29 3.17 39.80 -7.49
CA CYS A 29 3.30 39.02 -6.26
C CYS A 29 2.21 39.32 -5.19
N CYS A 30 1.40 40.36 -5.38
CA CYS A 30 0.35 40.75 -4.44
C CYS A 30 -1.04 40.64 -5.09
N THR A 31 -1.97 40.01 -4.39
CA THR A 31 -3.32 39.75 -4.93
C THR A 31 -4.31 40.83 -4.52
N GLU A 32 -5.48 40.90 -5.18
CA GLU A 32 -6.45 41.98 -4.87
C GLU A 32 -6.91 41.93 -3.40
N SER A 33 -6.96 40.73 -2.81
CA SER A 33 -7.28 40.53 -1.39
C SER A 33 -6.20 41.10 -0.47
N GLU A 34 -4.92 40.98 -0.83
CA GLU A 34 -3.79 41.47 -0.05
C GLU A 34 -3.55 42.99 -0.20
N LEU A 35 -3.87 43.55 -1.37
CA LEU A 35 -3.64 44.96 -1.68
C LEU A 35 -4.70 45.90 -1.08
N GLY A 36 -5.80 45.34 -0.55
CA GLY A 36 -6.96 46.08 -0.04
C GLY A 36 -7.59 47.01 -1.09
N THR A 37 -8.53 47.86 -0.68
CA THR A 37 -9.11 48.91 -1.55
C THR A 37 -8.17 50.11 -1.77
N GLY A 38 -6.88 49.95 -1.45
CA GLY A 38 -5.87 51.00 -1.41
C GLY A 38 -5.26 51.36 -2.77
N TYR A 39 -4.15 52.10 -2.72
CA TYR A 39 -3.41 52.61 -3.89
C TYR A 39 -3.05 51.50 -4.91
N TRP A 40 -2.69 50.31 -4.43
CA TRP A 40 -2.24 49.20 -5.26
C TRP A 40 -3.36 48.49 -6.03
N SER A 41 -4.58 48.37 -5.49
CA SER A 41 -5.71 47.82 -6.28
C SER A 41 -6.18 48.79 -7.36
N LYS A 42 -6.08 50.10 -7.11
CA LYS A 42 -6.30 51.13 -8.14
C LYS A 42 -5.24 51.09 -9.24
N LEU A 43 -3.99 50.81 -8.89
CA LEU A 43 -2.89 50.64 -9.84
C LEU A 43 -3.08 49.39 -10.70
N ARG A 44 -3.44 48.24 -10.12
CA ARG A 44 -3.71 47.00 -10.88
C ARG A 44 -4.89 47.13 -11.86
N LYS A 45 -5.91 47.91 -11.50
CA LYS A 45 -7.06 48.21 -12.38
C LYS A 45 -6.73 49.24 -13.47
N LYS A 46 -5.76 50.14 -13.25
CA LYS A 46 -5.38 51.20 -14.20
C LYS A 46 -4.26 50.79 -15.15
N ASN A 47 -3.29 50.01 -14.69
CA ASN A 47 -2.09 49.66 -15.43
C ASN A 47 -2.11 48.15 -15.69
N HIS A 48 -2.14 47.84 -16.99
CA HIS A 48 -1.95 46.57 -17.71
C HIS A 48 -2.02 45.23 -16.94
N PRO A 49 -2.63 44.18 -17.55
CA PRO A 49 -2.68 42.85 -16.95
C PRO A 49 -1.27 42.35 -16.57
N PRO A 50 -1.14 41.50 -15.52
CA PRO A 50 0.14 40.98 -15.00
C PRO A 50 1.14 40.51 -16.08
N LEU A 51 0.59 40.09 -17.21
CA LEU A 51 1.25 39.69 -18.45
C LEU A 51 2.25 40.74 -18.99
N GLN A 52 1.91 42.02 -19.00
CA GLN A 52 2.78 43.05 -19.60
C GLN A 52 3.95 43.43 -18.69
N ALA A 53 3.70 43.46 -17.37
CA ALA A 53 4.71 43.65 -16.35
C ALA A 53 5.77 42.52 -16.40
N ALA A 54 5.31 41.28 -16.53
CA ALA A 54 6.19 40.12 -16.63
C ALA A 54 7.07 40.12 -17.88
N ALA A 55 6.58 40.68 -18.99
CA ALA A 55 7.36 40.83 -20.23
C ALA A 55 8.51 41.84 -20.13
N GLN A 56 8.51 42.73 -19.12
CA GLN A 56 9.56 43.72 -18.90
C GLN A 56 10.70 43.21 -17.99
N LEU A 57 10.50 42.11 -17.28
CA LEU A 57 11.56 41.50 -16.46
C LEU A 57 12.68 40.94 -17.37
N PRO A 58 13.96 41.21 -17.04
CA PRO A 58 15.06 40.57 -17.76
C PRO A 58 14.93 39.05 -17.68
N LYS A 59 15.09 38.39 -18.84
CA LYS A 59 14.81 36.95 -18.98
C LYS A 59 15.62 36.09 -18.01
N GLU A 60 16.81 36.52 -17.61
CA GLU A 60 17.65 35.83 -16.61
C GLU A 60 17.01 35.73 -15.21
N TYR A 61 16.17 36.69 -14.82
CA TYR A 61 15.56 36.70 -13.48
C TYR A 61 14.23 35.95 -13.43
N VAL A 62 13.56 35.76 -14.57
CA VAL A 62 12.22 35.15 -14.65
C VAL A 62 12.15 33.80 -13.90
N PRO A 63 13.07 32.83 -14.07
CA PRO A 63 13.05 31.58 -13.32
C PRO A 63 13.11 31.76 -11.80
N GLY A 64 13.97 32.67 -11.34
CA GLY A 64 14.16 32.94 -9.91
C GLY A 64 12.92 33.58 -9.29
N VAL A 65 12.33 34.56 -9.97
CA VAL A 65 11.11 35.23 -9.50
C VAL A 65 9.93 34.25 -9.46
N LEU A 66 9.72 33.43 -10.49
CA LEU A 66 8.68 32.40 -10.49
C LEU A 66 8.84 31.41 -9.33
N GLN A 67 10.08 30.98 -9.06
CA GLN A 67 10.37 30.05 -7.96
C GLN A 67 10.11 30.69 -6.59
N LEU A 68 10.45 31.97 -6.40
CA LEU A 68 10.16 32.68 -5.17
C LEU A 68 8.64 32.86 -4.97
N CYS A 69 7.90 33.18 -6.03
CA CYS A 69 6.43 33.23 -5.96
C CYS A 69 5.81 31.88 -5.62
N MET A 70 6.35 30.77 -6.13
CA MET A 70 5.91 29.43 -5.73
C MET A 70 6.28 29.07 -4.29
N ASN A 71 7.36 29.63 -3.75
CA ASN A 71 7.79 29.41 -2.35
C ASN A 71 7.05 30.28 -1.34
N CYS A 72 6.29 31.29 -1.78
CA CYS A 72 5.64 32.23 -0.87
C CYS A 72 4.55 31.54 -0.02
N SER A 73 3.96 32.26 0.93
CA SER A 73 2.84 31.73 1.73
C SER A 73 1.48 31.89 1.04
N SER A 74 1.38 32.70 -0.01
CA SER A 74 0.12 33.06 -0.67
C SER A 74 -0.20 32.16 -1.85
N SER A 75 -1.30 31.42 -1.75
CA SER A 75 -1.78 30.52 -2.81
C SER A 75 -2.12 31.27 -4.10
N ASP A 76 -2.63 32.50 -3.99
CA ASP A 76 -3.05 33.29 -5.14
C ASP A 76 -1.83 33.84 -5.91
N THR A 77 -0.75 34.16 -5.20
CA THR A 77 0.54 34.54 -5.80
C THR A 77 1.17 33.36 -6.54
N ALA A 78 1.17 32.18 -5.93
CA ALA A 78 1.61 30.95 -6.59
C ALA A 78 0.77 30.61 -7.83
N LEU A 79 -0.56 30.80 -7.78
CA LEU A 79 -1.45 30.60 -8.93
C LEU A 79 -1.14 31.61 -10.04
N THR A 80 -0.94 32.88 -9.70
CA THR A 80 -0.56 33.91 -10.68
C THR A 80 0.76 33.55 -11.36
N ALA A 81 1.76 33.06 -10.60
CA ALA A 81 3.02 32.56 -11.15
C ALA A 81 2.80 31.37 -12.11
N ALA A 82 1.93 30.43 -11.77
CA ALA A 82 1.58 29.31 -12.64
C ALA A 82 0.95 29.78 -13.97
N GLN A 83 0.04 30.76 -13.91
CA GLN A 83 -0.65 31.32 -15.08
C GLN A 83 0.29 32.09 -16.03
N LEU A 84 1.42 32.59 -15.52
CA LEU A 84 2.40 33.30 -16.35
C LEU A 84 3.33 32.39 -17.15
N LEU A 85 3.34 31.08 -16.89
CA LEU A 85 4.24 30.15 -17.59
C LEU A 85 4.00 30.15 -19.11
N GLU A 86 2.74 30.17 -19.55
CA GLU A 86 2.36 30.19 -20.96
C GLU A 86 2.71 31.54 -21.64
N PRO A 87 2.28 32.70 -21.12
CA PRO A 87 2.61 34.02 -21.67
C PRO A 87 4.10 34.32 -21.78
N LEU A 88 4.90 33.80 -20.84
CA LEU A 88 6.36 33.97 -20.85
C LEU A 88 7.05 33.04 -21.87
N GLY A 89 6.29 32.24 -22.61
CA GLY A 89 6.80 31.30 -23.59
C GLY A 89 7.53 30.10 -22.97
N LEU A 90 7.42 29.89 -21.66
CA LEU A 90 8.14 28.83 -20.94
C LEU A 90 7.62 27.43 -21.26
N LEU A 91 6.40 27.33 -21.79
CA LEU A 91 5.75 26.08 -22.21
C LEU A 91 5.97 25.72 -23.69
N THR A 92 6.77 26.50 -24.43
CA THR A 92 7.01 26.26 -25.87
C THR A 92 8.07 25.18 -26.10
N GLU A 93 7.89 24.35 -27.13
CA GLU A 93 8.81 23.23 -27.47
C GLU A 93 10.25 23.68 -27.72
N ALA A 94 10.43 24.90 -28.26
CA ALA A 94 11.73 25.48 -28.56
C ALA A 94 12.60 25.73 -27.32
N ALA A 95 12.01 25.79 -26.13
CA ALA A 95 12.71 26.05 -24.87
C ALA A 95 12.81 24.81 -23.95
N SER A 96 12.51 23.63 -24.49
CA SER A 96 12.14 22.41 -23.76
C SER A 96 13.18 21.87 -22.76
N SER A 97 14.48 21.94 -23.03
CA SER A 97 15.47 21.30 -22.13
C SER A 97 15.81 22.15 -20.89
N ILE A 98 16.01 23.46 -21.08
CA ILE A 98 16.35 24.39 -19.98
C ILE A 98 15.14 24.60 -19.07
N ASN A 99 13.95 24.70 -19.65
CA ASN A 99 12.74 24.95 -18.89
C ASN A 99 12.19 23.70 -18.19
N ALA A 100 12.47 22.48 -18.69
CA ALA A 100 12.01 21.25 -18.04
C ALA A 100 12.42 21.19 -16.56
N GLY A 101 13.68 21.51 -16.25
CA GLY A 101 14.17 21.53 -14.86
C GLY A 101 13.49 22.59 -13.99
N LEU A 102 13.14 23.75 -14.55
CA LEU A 102 12.37 24.78 -13.85
C LEU A 102 10.94 24.32 -13.60
N LEU A 103 10.24 23.84 -14.63
CA LEU A 103 8.83 23.42 -14.54
C LEU A 103 8.64 22.30 -13.52
N ARG A 104 9.55 21.31 -13.48
CA ARG A 104 9.58 20.26 -12.44
C ARG A 104 9.70 20.85 -11.05
N ARG A 105 10.67 21.76 -10.82
CA ARG A 105 10.88 22.39 -9.52
C ARG A 105 9.68 23.22 -9.07
N LEU A 106 9.08 23.98 -9.98
CA LEU A 106 7.88 24.76 -9.68
C LEU A 106 6.70 23.84 -9.31
N LEU A 107 6.50 22.72 -10.01
CA LEU A 107 5.43 21.76 -9.72
C LEU A 107 5.63 21.08 -8.36
N VAL A 108 6.85 20.62 -8.08
CA VAL A 108 7.24 20.05 -6.76
C VAL A 108 7.04 21.09 -5.66
N THR A 109 7.43 22.34 -5.91
CA THR A 109 7.26 23.43 -4.94
C THR A 109 5.78 23.70 -4.67
N ALA A 110 4.94 23.78 -5.72
CA ALA A 110 3.51 23.98 -5.57
C ALA A 110 2.88 22.86 -4.72
N ALA A 111 3.30 21.60 -4.92
CA ALA A 111 2.87 20.47 -4.09
C ALA A 111 3.38 20.59 -2.65
N ALA A 112 4.68 20.86 -2.44
CA ALA A 112 5.31 20.96 -1.13
C ALA A 112 4.70 22.09 -0.27
N ARG A 113 4.36 23.21 -0.91
CA ARG A 113 3.75 24.40 -0.29
C ARG A 113 2.24 24.34 -0.20
N ARG A 114 1.62 23.26 -0.68
CA ARG A 114 0.17 23.06 -0.70
C ARG A 114 -0.60 24.12 -1.48
N HIS A 115 0.01 24.64 -2.54
CA HIS A 115 -0.64 25.60 -3.43
C HIS A 115 -1.53 24.87 -4.44
N GLN A 116 -2.65 24.34 -3.95
CA GLN A 116 -3.54 23.43 -4.68
C GLN A 116 -3.95 23.97 -6.06
N LEU A 117 -4.40 25.23 -6.14
CA LEU A 117 -4.83 25.84 -7.41
C LEU A 117 -3.67 26.02 -8.39
N ALA A 118 -2.50 26.44 -7.91
CA ALA A 118 -1.30 26.57 -8.73
C ALA A 118 -0.87 25.20 -9.27
N PHE A 119 -0.86 24.20 -8.40
CA PHE A 119 -0.57 22.81 -8.76
C PHE A 119 -1.55 22.28 -9.82
N LEU A 120 -2.86 22.40 -9.60
CA LEU A 120 -3.89 21.94 -10.53
C LEU A 120 -3.78 22.66 -11.88
N HIS A 121 -3.51 23.98 -11.87
CA HIS A 121 -3.31 24.74 -13.10
C HIS A 121 -2.09 24.22 -13.87
N MET A 122 -0.97 23.96 -13.19
CA MET A 122 0.23 23.40 -13.83
C MET A 122 0.02 21.96 -14.31
N ALA A 123 -0.62 21.11 -13.52
CA ALA A 123 -0.91 19.71 -13.87
C ALA A 123 -1.92 19.60 -15.03
N ALA A 124 -2.72 20.63 -15.29
CA ALA A 124 -3.60 20.67 -16.45
C ALA A 124 -2.85 20.91 -17.78
N GLN A 125 -1.58 21.35 -17.73
CA GLN A 125 -0.79 21.68 -18.92
C GLN A 125 0.01 20.46 -19.42
N PRO A 126 -0.27 19.93 -20.63
CA PRO A 126 0.47 18.79 -21.18
C PRO A 126 1.98 19.06 -21.29
N SER A 127 2.36 20.29 -21.65
CA SER A 127 3.76 20.71 -21.76
C SER A 127 4.53 20.63 -20.44
N ILE A 128 3.84 20.72 -19.30
CA ILE A 128 4.49 20.53 -17.99
C ILE A 128 4.63 19.03 -17.71
N LEU A 129 3.55 18.27 -17.90
CA LEU A 129 3.52 16.84 -17.59
C LEU A 129 4.46 15.98 -18.46
N GLN A 130 4.68 16.35 -19.73
CA GLN A 130 5.66 15.68 -20.59
C GLN A 130 7.10 15.81 -20.07
N HIS A 131 7.36 16.84 -19.26
CA HIS A 131 8.67 17.08 -18.68
C HIS A 131 8.79 16.50 -17.28
N VAL A 132 7.73 16.06 -16.61
CA VAL A 132 7.84 15.44 -15.28
C VAL A 132 8.47 14.06 -15.44
N ASP A 133 9.69 13.88 -14.91
CA ASP A 133 10.34 12.56 -14.85
C ASP A 133 9.81 11.73 -13.68
N GLY A 134 10.12 10.42 -13.69
CA GLY A 134 9.66 9.49 -12.65
C GLY A 134 10.05 9.92 -11.23
N ALA A 135 11.23 10.52 -11.04
CA ALA A 135 11.69 10.99 -9.73
C ALA A 135 10.88 12.21 -9.23
N SER A 136 10.64 13.19 -10.09
CA SER A 136 9.81 14.36 -9.77
C SER A 136 8.37 13.95 -9.53
N LEU A 137 7.83 13.03 -10.34
CA LEU A 137 6.49 12.49 -10.18
C LEU A 137 6.35 11.77 -8.83
N GLY A 138 7.33 10.92 -8.49
CA GLY A 138 7.37 10.24 -7.20
C GLY A 138 7.34 11.21 -6.03
N SER A 139 8.20 12.23 -6.08
CA SER A 139 8.27 13.28 -5.05
C SER A 139 6.95 14.05 -4.91
N VAL A 140 6.32 14.43 -6.03
CA VAL A 140 5.03 15.11 -6.03
C VAL A 140 3.95 14.22 -5.41
N LEU A 141 3.83 12.96 -5.84
CA LEU A 141 2.80 12.06 -5.34
C LEU A 141 2.98 11.74 -3.84
N GLU A 142 4.21 11.50 -3.39
CA GLU A 142 4.53 11.30 -1.97
C GLU A 142 4.13 12.53 -1.15
N LEU A 143 4.48 13.73 -1.63
CA LEU A 143 4.02 14.97 -1.03
C LEU A 143 2.49 14.96 -0.98
N LEU A 144 1.77 14.89 -2.11
CA LEU A 144 0.30 14.92 -2.16
C LEU A 144 -0.37 13.90 -1.21
N MET A 145 0.16 12.68 -1.13
CA MET A 145 -0.32 11.63 -0.21
C MET A 145 -0.11 12.00 1.26
N SER A 146 1.01 12.66 1.60
CA SER A 146 1.31 13.04 2.99
C SER A 146 0.32 14.01 3.64
N TRP A 147 -0.43 14.79 2.83
CA TRP A 147 -1.49 15.70 3.29
C TRP A 147 -2.88 15.29 2.82
N GLY A 148 -3.01 14.13 2.17
CA GLY A 148 -4.30 13.55 1.78
C GLY A 148 -5.05 14.33 0.70
N ASP A 149 -4.34 15.06 -0.18
CA ASP A 149 -4.99 15.80 -1.28
C ASP A 149 -5.35 14.86 -2.44
N THR A 150 -6.44 14.12 -2.27
CA THR A 150 -6.95 13.16 -3.25
C THR A 150 -7.32 13.82 -4.58
N THR A 151 -7.72 15.09 -4.57
CA THR A 151 -8.08 15.83 -5.79
C THR A 151 -6.86 16.09 -6.67
N CYS A 152 -5.76 16.54 -6.08
CA CYS A 152 -4.51 16.75 -6.82
C CYS A 152 -3.92 15.43 -7.32
N ILE A 153 -3.96 14.37 -6.51
CA ILE A 153 -3.48 13.03 -6.91
C ILE A 153 -4.27 12.55 -8.13
N ASP A 154 -5.58 12.63 -8.06
CA ASP A 154 -6.49 12.14 -9.09
C ASP A 154 -6.34 12.94 -10.39
N VAL A 155 -6.25 14.27 -10.32
CA VAL A 155 -5.98 15.11 -11.50
C VAL A 155 -4.61 14.80 -12.09
N LEU A 156 -3.56 14.68 -11.27
CA LEU A 156 -2.22 14.38 -11.77
C LEU A 156 -2.19 13.02 -12.48
N LEU A 157 -2.72 11.97 -11.85
CA LEU A 157 -2.73 10.61 -12.39
C LEU A 157 -3.62 10.47 -13.62
N ARG A 158 -4.79 11.13 -13.67
CA ARG A 158 -5.65 11.13 -14.87
C ARG A 158 -5.08 11.93 -16.04
N LYS A 159 -4.29 12.97 -15.78
CA LYS A 159 -3.70 13.84 -16.81
C LYS A 159 -2.32 13.40 -17.25
N LEU A 160 -1.65 12.53 -16.49
CA LEU A 160 -0.40 11.89 -16.88
C LEU A 160 -0.58 11.18 -18.22
N GLN A 161 0.10 11.69 -19.23
CA GLN A 161 0.10 11.06 -20.54
C GLN A 161 0.77 9.68 -20.45
N PRO A 162 0.42 8.73 -21.35
CA PRO A 162 1.02 7.40 -21.37
C PRO A 162 2.55 7.43 -21.42
N ALA A 163 3.14 8.42 -22.11
CA ALA A 163 4.59 8.58 -22.21
C ALA A 163 5.25 8.88 -20.86
N SER A 164 4.68 9.78 -20.05
CA SER A 164 5.19 10.07 -18.71
C SER A 164 4.90 8.92 -17.73
N ALA A 165 3.75 8.26 -17.87
CA ALA A 165 3.40 7.09 -17.08
C ALA A 165 4.32 5.88 -17.33
N GLN A 166 4.91 5.78 -18.53
CA GLN A 166 5.93 4.77 -18.87
C GLN A 166 7.30 5.05 -18.23
N GLN A 167 7.55 6.27 -17.73
CA GLN A 167 8.83 6.63 -17.12
C GLN A 167 8.97 6.19 -15.66
N LEU A 168 7.87 5.79 -15.01
CA LEU A 168 7.93 5.23 -13.66
C LEU A 168 8.54 3.84 -13.72
N SER A 169 9.65 3.63 -12.99
CA SER A 169 10.17 2.29 -12.79
C SER A 169 9.22 1.49 -11.88
N PRO A 170 9.18 0.15 -11.99
CA PRO A 170 8.40 -0.69 -11.08
C PRO A 170 8.76 -0.47 -9.61
N ASP A 171 10.03 -0.19 -9.32
CA ASP A 171 10.50 0.09 -7.94
C ASP A 171 9.95 1.43 -7.41
N ALA A 172 9.97 2.49 -8.24
CA ALA A 172 9.39 3.78 -7.86
C ALA A 172 7.87 3.65 -7.67
N LEU A 173 7.20 2.87 -8.51
CA LEU A 173 5.77 2.57 -8.34
C LEU A 173 5.50 1.79 -7.05
N ALA A 174 6.35 0.80 -6.71
CA ALA A 174 6.21 0.05 -5.48
C ALA A 174 6.36 0.94 -4.24
N GLN A 175 7.29 1.90 -4.26
CA GLN A 175 7.44 2.90 -3.18
C GLN A 175 6.20 3.79 -3.05
N LEU A 176 5.62 4.23 -4.17
CA LEU A 176 4.40 5.03 -4.17
C LEU A 176 3.18 4.26 -3.68
N LEU A 177 3.04 2.99 -4.08
CA LEU A 177 2.00 2.11 -3.57
C LEU A 177 2.18 1.84 -2.07
N GLN A 178 3.42 1.71 -1.59
CA GLN A 178 3.69 1.59 -0.15
C GLN A 178 3.25 2.85 0.59
N ALA A 179 3.58 4.04 0.08
CA ALA A 179 3.11 5.29 0.65
C ALA A 179 1.57 5.41 0.62
N ALA A 180 0.91 4.94 -0.44
CA ALA A 180 -0.55 4.90 -0.52
C ALA A 180 -1.14 3.97 0.55
N VAL A 181 -0.54 2.79 0.78
CA VAL A 181 -0.92 1.85 1.84
C VAL A 181 -0.71 2.48 3.23
N ASP A 182 0.46 3.08 3.48
CA ASP A 182 0.80 3.72 4.76
C ASP A 182 -0.11 4.90 5.13
N LYS A 183 -0.81 5.47 4.14
CA LYS A 183 -1.77 6.56 4.30
C LYS A 183 -3.22 6.11 4.14
N ASP A 184 -3.47 4.81 4.00
CA ASP A 184 -4.77 4.21 3.69
C ASP A 184 -5.50 4.91 2.52
N SER A 185 -4.74 5.35 1.53
CA SER A 185 -5.23 6.15 0.40
C SER A 185 -5.66 5.25 -0.76
N PHE A 186 -6.86 4.69 -0.64
CA PHE A 186 -7.48 3.83 -1.67
C PHE A 186 -7.46 4.45 -3.08
N ALA A 187 -7.85 5.72 -3.21
CA ALA A 187 -7.91 6.39 -4.51
C ALA A 187 -6.53 6.47 -5.18
N ALA A 188 -5.47 6.73 -4.40
CA ALA A 188 -4.11 6.71 -4.91
C ALA A 188 -3.71 5.29 -5.34
N ALA A 189 -3.98 4.28 -4.49
CA ALA A 189 -3.66 2.89 -4.80
C ALA A 189 -4.35 2.40 -6.09
N GLU A 190 -5.63 2.71 -6.28
CA GLU A 190 -6.39 2.36 -7.49
C GLU A 190 -5.76 2.95 -8.75
N GLN A 191 -5.48 4.26 -8.75
CA GLN A 191 -4.91 4.95 -9.90
C GLN A 191 -3.48 4.49 -10.20
N LEU A 192 -2.66 4.26 -9.17
CA LEU A 192 -1.29 3.74 -9.29
C LEU A 192 -1.28 2.31 -9.85
N CYS A 193 -2.20 1.45 -9.41
CA CYS A 193 -2.35 0.10 -9.96
C CYS A 193 -2.78 0.09 -11.44
N GLY A 194 -3.40 1.18 -11.92
CA GLY A 194 -3.76 1.37 -13.33
C GLY A 194 -2.60 1.78 -14.24
N LEU A 195 -1.42 2.11 -13.69
CA LEU A 195 -0.28 2.56 -14.49
C LEU A 195 0.42 1.40 -15.21
N PRO A 196 1.05 1.63 -16.39
CA PRO A 196 1.75 0.58 -17.14
C PRO A 196 2.85 -0.14 -16.34
N ALA A 197 3.53 0.58 -15.46
CA ALA A 197 4.57 0.01 -14.59
C ALA A 197 4.02 -1.03 -13.60
N ALA A 198 2.71 -0.99 -13.28
CA ALA A 198 2.06 -1.93 -12.37
C ALA A 198 2.06 -3.36 -12.93
N ALA A 199 1.92 -3.49 -14.26
CA ALA A 199 1.98 -4.78 -14.95
C ALA A 199 3.39 -5.39 -14.96
N GLN A 200 4.43 -4.58 -14.71
CA GLN A 200 5.84 -4.99 -14.69
C GLN A 200 6.36 -5.23 -13.27
N MET A 201 5.52 -5.08 -12.25
CA MET A 201 5.92 -5.31 -10.87
C MET A 201 6.27 -6.77 -10.62
N SER A 202 7.27 -6.99 -9.79
CA SER A 202 7.62 -8.35 -9.36
C SER A 202 6.58 -8.92 -8.39
N ALA A 203 6.40 -10.24 -8.42
CA ALA A 203 5.56 -10.95 -7.45
C ALA A 203 6.00 -10.68 -6.00
N SER A 204 7.31 -10.56 -5.75
CA SER A 204 7.84 -10.23 -4.42
C SER A 204 7.44 -8.84 -3.94
N SER A 205 7.49 -7.83 -4.82
CA SER A 205 7.09 -6.46 -4.48
C SER A 205 5.60 -6.41 -4.15
N VAL A 206 4.76 -7.06 -4.96
CA VAL A 206 3.31 -7.11 -4.70
C VAL A 206 3.00 -7.90 -3.43
N ALA A 207 3.70 -9.00 -3.15
CA ALA A 207 3.55 -9.73 -1.89
C ALA A 207 3.88 -8.86 -0.67
N GLN A 208 4.95 -8.07 -0.71
CA GLN A 208 5.31 -7.16 0.39
C GLN A 208 4.24 -6.08 0.60
N LEU A 209 3.72 -5.50 -0.47
CA LEU A 209 2.66 -4.49 -0.41
C LEU A 209 1.35 -5.06 0.14
N LEU A 210 0.95 -6.26 -0.29
CA LEU A 210 -0.23 -6.95 0.24
C LEU A 210 -0.08 -7.24 1.74
N GLU A 211 1.09 -7.70 2.15
CA GLU A 211 1.40 -7.97 3.55
C GLU A 211 1.31 -6.70 4.40
N ALA A 212 1.88 -5.59 3.91
CA ALA A 212 1.79 -4.29 4.57
C ALA A 212 0.34 -3.80 4.67
N ALA A 213 -0.43 -3.90 3.58
CA ALA A 213 -1.82 -3.47 3.55
C ALA A 213 -2.69 -4.26 4.53
N TRP A 214 -2.51 -5.58 4.63
CA TRP A 214 -3.25 -6.38 5.60
C TRP A 214 -2.81 -6.17 7.05
N LYS A 215 -1.52 -5.93 7.30
CA LYS A 215 -1.02 -5.58 8.64
C LYS A 215 -1.55 -4.24 9.15
N GLN A 216 -1.87 -3.32 8.23
CA GLN A 216 -2.41 -2.00 8.53
C GLN A 216 -3.94 -1.91 8.43
N ASP A 217 -4.62 -3.02 8.16
CA ASP A 217 -6.08 -3.07 7.96
C ASP A 217 -6.58 -2.26 6.74
N SER A 218 -5.70 -1.92 5.80
CA SER A 218 -5.99 -1.19 4.56
C SER A 218 -6.60 -2.11 3.49
N HIS A 219 -7.77 -2.68 3.79
CA HIS A 219 -8.45 -3.67 2.93
C HIS A 219 -8.71 -3.19 1.51
N LEU A 220 -9.06 -1.92 1.34
CA LEU A 220 -9.37 -1.34 0.03
C LEU A 220 -8.10 -1.24 -0.83
N CYS A 221 -6.97 -0.83 -0.24
CA CYS A 221 -5.67 -0.85 -0.92
C CYS A 221 -5.26 -2.30 -1.26
N ALA A 222 -5.44 -3.24 -0.32
CA ALA A 222 -5.15 -4.65 -0.56
C ALA A 222 -5.99 -5.22 -1.71
N ALA A 223 -7.25 -4.81 -1.85
CA ALA A 223 -8.11 -5.24 -2.96
C ALA A 223 -7.58 -4.78 -4.32
N GLN A 224 -7.04 -3.56 -4.41
CA GLN A 224 -6.43 -3.04 -5.64
C GLN A 224 -5.14 -3.77 -5.98
N LEU A 225 -4.26 -3.95 -4.98
CA LEU A 225 -3.01 -4.70 -5.12
C LEU A 225 -3.25 -6.16 -5.55
N PHE A 226 -4.32 -6.79 -5.03
CA PHE A 226 -4.70 -8.15 -5.39
C PHE A 226 -5.15 -8.28 -6.86
N GLY A 227 -5.55 -7.17 -7.49
CA GLY A 227 -5.89 -7.12 -8.91
C GLY A 227 -4.69 -7.10 -9.86
N LEU A 228 -3.47 -6.93 -9.34
CA LEU A 228 -2.28 -6.83 -10.17
C LEU A 228 -1.91 -8.18 -10.83
N PRO A 229 -1.42 -8.18 -12.08
CA PRO A 229 -1.06 -9.42 -12.78
C PRO A 229 0.00 -10.25 -12.04
N ALA A 230 0.92 -9.60 -11.33
CA ALA A 230 1.97 -10.25 -10.56
C ALA A 230 1.44 -11.14 -9.43
N VAL A 231 0.19 -10.96 -8.99
CA VAL A 231 -0.48 -11.82 -7.99
C VAL A 231 -0.62 -13.26 -8.50
N GLN A 232 -0.83 -13.44 -9.81
CA GLN A 232 -0.88 -14.77 -10.43
C GLN A 232 0.49 -15.47 -10.47
N GLN A 233 1.57 -14.72 -10.22
CA GLN A 233 2.95 -15.21 -10.26
C GLN A 233 3.54 -15.40 -8.85
N LEU A 234 2.74 -15.26 -7.80
CA LEU A 234 3.19 -15.51 -6.43
C LEU A 234 3.66 -16.96 -6.29
N SER A 235 4.76 -17.18 -5.57
CA SER A 235 5.20 -18.54 -5.23
C SER A 235 4.37 -19.12 -4.09
N ALA A 236 4.39 -20.45 -3.93
CA ALA A 236 3.74 -21.13 -2.81
C ALA A 236 4.20 -20.58 -1.44
N SER A 237 5.49 -20.28 -1.31
CA SER A 237 6.04 -19.68 -0.10
C SER A 237 5.50 -18.27 0.19
N MET A 238 5.30 -17.45 -0.85
CA MET A 238 4.68 -16.13 -0.70
C MET A 238 3.20 -16.27 -0.32
N VAL A 239 2.46 -17.17 -0.97
CA VAL A 239 1.06 -17.46 -0.63
C VAL A 239 0.92 -17.93 0.81
N ALA A 240 1.80 -18.81 1.28
CA ALA A 240 1.80 -19.29 2.66
C ALA A 240 2.03 -18.12 3.66
N ARG A 241 3.07 -17.30 3.42
CA ARG A 241 3.36 -16.13 4.28
C ARG A 241 2.20 -15.14 4.32
N LEU A 242 1.60 -14.87 3.16
CA LEU A 242 0.45 -13.98 3.05
C LEU A 242 -0.79 -14.54 3.76
N ALA A 243 -1.05 -15.85 3.62
CA ALA A 243 -2.15 -16.52 4.28
C ALA A 243 -2.00 -16.53 5.81
N GLU A 244 -0.78 -16.67 6.33
CA GLU A 244 -0.50 -16.52 7.76
C GLU A 244 -0.95 -15.15 8.27
N VAL A 245 -0.59 -14.07 7.57
CA VAL A 245 -1.00 -12.71 7.96
C VAL A 245 -2.51 -12.54 7.92
N THR A 246 -3.19 -13.03 6.88
CA THR A 246 -4.65 -12.88 6.80
C THR A 246 -5.39 -13.75 7.82
N LEU A 247 -4.86 -14.93 8.17
CA LEU A 247 -5.41 -15.78 9.23
C LEU A 247 -5.26 -15.14 10.61
N GLN A 248 -4.09 -14.58 10.91
CA GLN A 248 -3.82 -13.88 12.18
C GLN A 248 -4.71 -12.65 12.38
N GLN A 249 -5.06 -11.96 11.29
CA GLN A 249 -5.93 -10.77 11.29
C GLN A 249 -7.43 -11.13 11.15
N SER A 250 -7.81 -12.41 11.13
CA SER A 250 -9.20 -12.87 10.88
C SER A 250 -9.82 -12.30 9.58
N ASN A 251 -9.00 -12.11 8.54
CA ASN A 251 -9.37 -11.43 7.30
C ASN A 251 -10.10 -12.35 6.29
N GLY A 252 -11.32 -12.76 6.67
CA GLY A 252 -12.31 -13.60 5.96
C GLY A 252 -12.17 -13.68 4.41
N PRO A 253 -12.44 -12.56 3.72
CA PRO A 253 -12.53 -12.57 2.26
C PRO A 253 -11.19 -12.76 1.53
N TYR A 254 -10.08 -12.30 2.11
CA TYR A 254 -8.79 -12.25 1.42
C TYR A 254 -8.04 -13.58 1.47
N THR A 255 -8.10 -14.27 2.60
CA THR A 255 -7.56 -15.63 2.73
C THR A 255 -8.21 -16.58 1.71
N SER A 256 -9.53 -16.44 1.50
CA SER A 256 -10.27 -17.19 0.49
C SER A 256 -9.76 -16.95 -0.94
N ARG A 257 -9.41 -15.69 -1.26
CA ARG A 257 -8.83 -15.35 -2.56
C ARG A 257 -7.40 -15.86 -2.72
N LEU A 258 -6.57 -15.79 -1.67
CA LEU A 258 -5.21 -16.35 -1.69
C LEU A 258 -5.22 -17.85 -2.03
N PHE A 259 -6.11 -18.61 -1.39
CA PHE A 259 -6.29 -20.04 -1.65
C PHE A 259 -7.02 -20.35 -2.96
N SER A 260 -7.30 -19.35 -3.80
CA SER A 260 -7.75 -19.57 -5.19
C SER A 260 -6.63 -19.35 -6.21
N LEU A 261 -5.46 -18.87 -5.77
CA LEU A 261 -4.31 -18.68 -6.64
C LEU A 261 -3.68 -20.03 -7.03
N PRO A 262 -3.12 -20.16 -8.25
CA PRO A 262 -2.49 -21.40 -8.71
C PRO A 262 -1.44 -21.94 -7.73
N ALA A 263 -0.59 -21.06 -7.21
CA ALA A 263 0.48 -21.43 -6.28
C ALA A 263 0.00 -21.95 -4.91
N ALA A 264 -1.29 -21.79 -4.57
CA ALA A 264 -1.86 -22.45 -3.40
C ALA A 264 -1.92 -23.98 -3.55
N GLN A 265 -1.96 -24.48 -4.79
CA GLN A 265 -1.90 -25.92 -5.08
C GLN A 265 -0.51 -26.51 -4.84
N ASP A 266 0.52 -25.66 -4.92
CA ASP A 266 1.93 -26.03 -4.77
C ASP A 266 2.43 -25.86 -3.33
N LEU A 267 1.53 -25.65 -2.36
CA LEU A 267 1.89 -25.61 -0.94
C LEU A 267 2.54 -26.94 -0.53
N THR A 268 3.61 -26.85 0.25
CA THR A 268 4.23 -28.04 0.85
C THR A 268 3.41 -28.51 2.07
N ALA A 269 3.57 -29.77 2.45
CA ALA A 269 2.96 -30.31 3.67
C ALA A 269 3.34 -29.49 4.91
N ASP A 270 4.59 -29.04 5.01
CA ASP A 270 5.07 -28.23 6.14
C ASP A 270 4.43 -26.84 6.18
N MET A 271 4.33 -26.17 5.03
CA MET A 271 3.61 -24.89 4.93
C MET A 271 2.13 -25.04 5.31
N LEU A 272 1.48 -26.10 4.82
CA LEU A 272 0.08 -26.36 5.15
C LEU A 272 -0.11 -26.68 6.64
N ALA A 273 0.80 -27.46 7.24
CA ALA A 273 0.75 -27.77 8.67
C ALA A 273 0.83 -26.50 9.53
N GLN A 274 1.70 -25.54 9.17
CA GLN A 274 1.81 -24.26 9.85
C GLN A 274 0.51 -23.44 9.73
N LEU A 275 -0.06 -23.34 8.52
CA LEU A 275 -1.32 -22.62 8.30
C LEU A 275 -2.50 -23.26 9.05
N LEU A 276 -2.56 -24.60 9.08
CA LEU A 276 -3.58 -25.34 9.84
C LEU A 276 -3.45 -25.08 11.34
N ASP A 277 -2.22 -25.06 11.88
CA ASP A 277 -2.01 -24.75 13.29
C ASP A 277 -2.54 -23.36 13.62
N ILE A 278 -2.15 -22.33 12.85
CA ILE A 278 -2.66 -20.96 13.03
C ILE A 278 -4.19 -20.92 12.96
N ALA A 279 -4.79 -21.55 11.95
CA ALA A 279 -6.24 -21.54 11.77
C ALA A 279 -6.99 -22.27 12.90
N ILE A 280 -6.42 -23.36 13.45
CA ILE A 280 -6.94 -24.06 14.62
C ILE A 280 -6.83 -23.19 15.88
N GLN A 281 -5.70 -22.51 16.08
CA GLN A 281 -5.54 -21.60 17.23
C GLN A 281 -6.54 -20.44 17.19
N GLN A 282 -6.88 -19.95 16.00
CA GLN A 282 -7.91 -18.91 15.80
C GLN A 282 -9.34 -19.45 15.81
N SER A 283 -9.54 -20.78 15.94
CA SER A 283 -10.85 -21.43 15.86
C SER A 283 -11.63 -21.12 14.56
N ASP A 284 -10.92 -20.85 13.46
CA ASP A 284 -11.57 -20.51 12.19
C ASP A 284 -11.94 -21.77 11.39
N LYS A 285 -13.20 -22.17 11.57
CA LYS A 285 -13.76 -23.38 10.95
C LYS A 285 -13.71 -23.38 9.43
N LEU A 286 -13.93 -22.22 8.80
CA LEU A 286 -14.04 -22.14 7.34
C LEU A 286 -12.68 -22.35 6.68
N TYR A 287 -11.62 -21.77 7.24
CA TYR A 287 -10.28 -21.95 6.69
C TYR A 287 -9.69 -23.30 6.99
N VAL A 288 -9.92 -23.83 8.19
CA VAL A 288 -9.46 -25.17 8.53
C VAL A 288 -10.04 -26.19 7.54
N TRP A 289 -11.34 -26.09 7.23
CA TRP A 289 -11.94 -26.94 6.19
C TRP A 289 -11.27 -26.77 4.82
N ARG A 290 -11.07 -25.53 4.38
CA ARG A 290 -10.48 -25.25 3.06
C ARG A 290 -9.04 -25.76 2.94
N LEU A 291 -8.25 -25.63 4.01
CA LEU A 291 -6.89 -26.15 4.09
C LEU A 291 -6.87 -27.68 4.02
N TYR A 292 -7.84 -28.38 4.62
CA TYR A 292 -7.96 -29.84 4.47
C TYR A 292 -8.26 -30.30 3.04
N CYS A 293 -8.92 -29.46 2.25
CA CYS A 293 -9.21 -29.77 0.85
C CYS A 293 -7.99 -29.56 -0.08
N MET A 294 -6.86 -29.05 0.42
CA MET A 294 -5.66 -28.83 -0.40
C MET A 294 -4.90 -30.14 -0.65
N PRO A 295 -4.27 -30.31 -1.83
CA PRO A 295 -3.48 -31.52 -2.14
C PRO A 295 -2.40 -31.83 -1.10
N ALA A 296 -1.79 -30.78 -0.53
CA ALA A 296 -0.76 -30.89 0.50
C ALA A 296 -1.25 -31.56 1.80
N ALA A 297 -2.57 -31.57 2.07
CA ALA A 297 -3.15 -32.21 3.25
C ALA A 297 -2.94 -33.73 3.22
N MET A 298 -2.91 -34.30 2.02
CA MET A 298 -2.66 -35.73 1.80
C MET A 298 -1.19 -36.11 2.03
N GLN A 299 -0.29 -35.13 2.10
CA GLN A 299 1.16 -35.31 2.25
C GLN A 299 1.65 -35.00 3.67
N LEU A 300 0.74 -34.68 4.60
CA LEU A 300 1.11 -34.43 5.99
C LEU A 300 1.80 -35.66 6.61
N SER A 301 2.75 -35.42 7.51
CA SER A 301 3.35 -36.51 8.28
C SER A 301 2.47 -36.87 9.49
N GLY A 302 2.60 -38.09 10.00
CA GLY A 302 1.93 -38.50 11.24
C GLY A 302 2.28 -37.59 12.43
N SER A 303 3.55 -37.13 12.50
CA SER A 303 3.99 -36.18 13.53
C SER A 303 3.33 -34.80 13.40
N ALA A 304 3.10 -34.32 12.17
CA ALA A 304 2.41 -33.06 11.94
C ALA A 304 0.93 -33.17 12.35
N VAL A 305 0.26 -34.26 11.98
CA VAL A 305 -1.12 -34.53 12.40
C VAL A 305 -1.23 -34.65 13.92
N ALA A 306 -0.28 -35.31 14.58
CA ALA A 306 -0.26 -35.40 16.03
C ALA A 306 -0.17 -34.01 16.71
N LYS A 307 0.72 -33.14 16.22
CA LYS A 307 0.82 -31.75 16.73
C LYS A 307 -0.48 -30.97 16.53
N LEU A 308 -1.09 -31.07 15.35
CA LEU A 308 -2.37 -30.41 15.05
C LEU A 308 -3.52 -30.96 15.91
N LEU A 309 -3.55 -32.27 16.16
CA LEU A 309 -4.53 -32.90 17.04
C LEU A 309 -4.37 -32.40 18.48
N HIS A 310 -3.13 -32.27 18.95
CA HIS A 310 -2.84 -31.72 20.26
C HIS A 310 -3.31 -30.26 20.38
N ALA A 311 -3.02 -29.43 19.37
CA ALA A 311 -3.51 -28.06 19.27
C ALA A 311 -5.04 -27.99 19.26
N ALA A 312 -5.72 -28.89 18.54
CA ALA A 312 -7.18 -28.95 18.54
C ALA A 312 -7.74 -29.39 19.90
N LEU A 313 -7.09 -30.32 20.62
CA LEU A 313 -7.53 -30.77 21.93
C LEU A 313 -7.42 -29.66 23.00
N SER A 314 -6.38 -28.82 22.94
CA SER A 314 -6.22 -27.70 23.87
C SER A 314 -7.29 -26.62 23.70
N GLN A 315 -7.93 -26.54 22.53
CA GLN A 315 -9.08 -25.65 22.26
C GLN A 315 -10.41 -26.15 22.86
N GLY A 316 -10.42 -27.32 23.50
CA GLY A 316 -11.58 -27.85 24.23
C GLY A 316 -12.81 -28.09 23.34
N ARG A 317 -13.93 -27.38 23.60
CA ARG A 317 -15.17 -27.53 22.81
C ARG A 317 -15.05 -26.98 21.40
N ALA A 318 -14.26 -25.93 21.17
CA ALA A 318 -14.09 -25.34 19.84
C ALA A 318 -13.36 -26.31 18.90
N GLY A 319 -12.42 -27.09 19.44
CA GLY A 319 -11.60 -28.01 18.66
C GLY A 319 -12.22 -29.36 18.29
N ILE A 320 -13.45 -29.69 18.71
CA ILE A 320 -14.06 -31.02 18.43
C ILE A 320 -14.09 -31.33 16.94
N GLU A 321 -14.50 -30.35 16.12
CA GLU A 321 -14.61 -30.51 14.67
C GLU A 321 -13.22 -30.68 14.04
N HIS A 322 -12.23 -29.94 14.54
CA HIS A 322 -10.84 -30.07 14.10
C HIS A 322 -10.28 -31.46 14.43
N VAL A 323 -10.52 -32.00 15.64
CA VAL A 323 -10.12 -33.37 16.01
C VAL A 323 -10.76 -34.39 15.06
N GLY A 324 -12.05 -34.24 14.76
CA GLY A 324 -12.76 -35.13 13.83
C GLY A 324 -12.14 -35.11 12.43
N ASN A 325 -11.88 -33.94 11.86
CA ASN A 325 -11.33 -33.80 10.53
C ASN A 325 -9.87 -34.29 10.46
N LEU A 326 -9.03 -33.94 11.45
CA LEU A 326 -7.63 -34.38 11.51
C LEU A 326 -7.49 -35.90 11.66
N SER A 327 -8.40 -36.53 12.40
CA SER A 327 -8.38 -38.00 12.59
C SER A 327 -8.74 -38.77 11.32
N GLN A 328 -9.36 -38.11 10.34
CA GLN A 328 -9.71 -38.70 9.04
C GLN A 328 -8.62 -38.53 7.98
N LEU A 329 -7.59 -37.72 8.24
CA LEU A 329 -6.48 -37.57 7.30
C LEU A 329 -5.70 -38.89 7.19
N PRO A 330 -5.23 -39.29 5.98
CA PRO A 330 -4.46 -40.53 5.81
C PRO A 330 -3.24 -40.61 6.74
N ALA A 331 -2.60 -39.46 6.99
CA ALA A 331 -1.46 -39.32 7.87
C ALA A 331 -1.75 -39.67 9.34
N ALA A 332 -3.02 -39.65 9.78
CA ALA A 332 -3.41 -40.10 11.12
C ALA A 332 -3.07 -41.58 11.35
N ALA A 333 -3.04 -42.40 10.28
CA ALA A 333 -2.62 -43.80 10.37
C ALA A 333 -1.12 -43.97 10.69
N HIS A 334 -0.32 -42.91 10.51
CA HIS A 334 1.12 -42.90 10.73
C HIS A 334 1.53 -42.17 12.02
N VAL A 335 0.58 -41.83 12.89
CA VAL A 335 0.87 -41.28 14.22
C VAL A 335 1.61 -42.32 15.06
N SER A 336 2.73 -41.92 15.67
CA SER A 336 3.54 -42.83 16.48
C SER A 336 2.82 -43.21 17.78
N ALA A 337 3.21 -44.33 18.39
CA ALA A 337 2.66 -44.73 19.69
C ALA A 337 2.95 -43.70 20.80
N ALA A 338 4.15 -43.06 20.77
CA ALA A 338 4.52 -42.03 21.73
C ALA A 338 3.63 -40.79 21.58
N ASP A 339 3.39 -40.34 20.34
CA ASP A 339 2.48 -39.22 20.07
C ASP A 339 1.03 -39.57 20.46
N ALA A 340 0.59 -40.80 20.19
CA ALA A 340 -0.74 -41.28 20.55
C ALA A 340 -0.96 -41.30 22.07
N GLU A 341 0.07 -41.62 22.87
CA GLU A 341 0.03 -41.54 24.32
C GLU A 341 -0.10 -40.09 24.80
N GLN A 342 0.67 -39.16 24.24
CA GLN A 342 0.55 -37.73 24.53
C GLN A 342 -0.85 -37.19 24.19
N LEU A 343 -1.42 -37.61 23.06
CA LEU A 343 -2.77 -37.22 22.65
C LEU A 343 -3.84 -37.74 23.61
N LEU A 344 -3.71 -38.98 24.12
CA LEU A 344 -4.61 -39.52 25.14
C LEU A 344 -4.54 -38.71 26.43
N GLN A 345 -3.34 -38.36 26.89
CA GLN A 345 -3.15 -37.54 28.07
C GLN A 345 -3.77 -36.15 27.90
N ALA A 346 -3.48 -35.46 26.80
CA ALA A 346 -4.08 -34.15 26.50
C ALA A 346 -5.61 -34.22 26.40
N ALA A 347 -6.14 -35.33 25.86
CA ALA A 347 -7.58 -35.55 25.78
C ALA A 347 -8.22 -35.76 27.17
N GLU A 348 -7.53 -36.41 28.10
CA GLU A 348 -7.97 -36.58 29.49
C GLU A 348 -8.03 -35.24 30.24
N GLU A 349 -7.02 -34.40 30.03
CA GLU A 349 -6.87 -33.10 30.70
C GLU A 349 -7.83 -32.02 30.16
N HIS A 350 -8.02 -31.94 28.83
CA HIS A 350 -8.61 -30.76 28.19
C HIS A 350 -9.86 -31.03 27.35
N SER A 351 -10.16 -32.29 27.02
CA SER A 351 -11.15 -32.60 25.99
C SER A 351 -12.44 -33.22 26.52
N ASN A 352 -13.54 -32.99 25.79
CA ASN A 352 -14.83 -33.60 26.09
C ASN A 352 -14.93 -35.05 25.56
N ALA A 353 -15.94 -35.79 26.02
CA ALA A 353 -16.17 -37.18 25.64
C ALA A 353 -16.26 -37.40 24.11
N ARG A 354 -16.74 -36.41 23.35
CA ARG A 354 -16.83 -36.49 21.90
C ARG A 354 -15.46 -36.39 21.23
N SER A 355 -14.58 -35.49 21.69
CA SER A 355 -13.19 -35.45 21.22
C SER A 355 -12.45 -36.75 21.52
N LYS A 356 -12.64 -37.34 22.71
CA LYS A 356 -12.08 -38.66 23.06
C LYS A 356 -12.56 -39.77 22.12
N LEU A 357 -13.83 -39.73 21.72
CA LEU A 357 -14.41 -40.69 20.78
C LEU A 357 -13.84 -40.52 19.37
N MET A 358 -13.71 -39.27 18.89
CA MET A 358 -13.10 -38.98 17.58
C MET A 358 -11.62 -39.38 17.53
N LEU A 359 -10.88 -39.14 18.62
CA LEU A 359 -9.47 -39.50 18.71
C LEU A 359 -9.24 -41.02 18.64
N CYS A 360 -10.22 -41.83 19.05
CA CYS A 360 -10.17 -43.29 18.87
C CYS A 360 -10.23 -43.73 17.40
N GLN A 361 -10.48 -42.82 16.44
CA GLN A 361 -10.35 -43.10 15.01
C GLN A 361 -8.89 -43.14 14.55
N VAL A 362 -7.96 -42.56 15.32
CA VAL A 362 -6.52 -42.67 15.09
C VAL A 362 -6.06 -44.08 15.47
N PRO A 363 -5.51 -44.90 14.55
CA PRO A 363 -5.22 -46.31 14.80
C PRO A 363 -4.32 -46.56 16.01
N ALA A 364 -3.26 -45.76 16.18
CA ALA A 364 -2.35 -45.88 17.31
C ALA A 364 -3.05 -45.61 18.66
N VAL A 365 -3.97 -44.64 18.70
CA VAL A 365 -4.75 -44.33 19.91
C VAL A 365 -5.72 -45.46 20.25
N ALA A 366 -6.40 -46.03 19.24
CA ALA A 366 -7.30 -47.16 19.43
C ALA A 366 -6.58 -48.39 20.02
N GLN A 367 -5.39 -48.69 19.50
CA GLN A 367 -4.56 -49.80 19.98
C GLN A 367 -4.13 -49.59 21.44
N LEU A 368 -3.63 -48.40 21.80
CA LEU A 368 -3.21 -48.09 23.18
C LEU A 368 -4.38 -48.16 24.17
N LYS A 369 -5.56 -47.66 23.76
CA LYS A 369 -6.76 -47.72 24.61
C LYS A 369 -7.18 -49.16 24.89
N GLN A 370 -7.16 -50.03 23.88
CA GLN A 370 -7.45 -51.45 24.04
C GLN A 370 -6.45 -52.12 24.99
N VAL A 371 -5.16 -51.80 24.86
CA VAL A 371 -4.11 -52.33 25.75
C VAL A 371 -4.35 -51.90 27.20
N ARG A 372 -4.62 -50.60 27.45
CA ARG A 372 -4.91 -50.09 28.80
C ARG A 372 -6.14 -50.77 29.42
N GLN A 373 -7.20 -50.99 28.62
CA GLN A 373 -8.41 -51.69 29.08
C GLN A 373 -8.14 -53.16 29.41
N ASN A 374 -7.38 -53.87 28.57
CA ASN A 374 -7.01 -55.26 28.82
C ASN A 374 -6.16 -55.40 30.10
N VAL A 375 -5.19 -54.50 30.31
CA VAL A 375 -4.36 -54.50 31.53
C VAL A 375 -5.21 -54.22 32.76
N ALA A 376 -6.11 -53.23 32.72
CA ALA A 376 -7.01 -52.92 33.84
C ALA A 376 -7.92 -54.11 34.19
N ALA A 377 -8.43 -54.84 33.20
CA ALA A 377 -9.24 -56.04 33.41
C ALA A 377 -8.44 -57.18 34.04
N VAL A 378 -7.20 -57.42 33.58
CA VAL A 378 -6.32 -58.44 34.18
C VAL A 378 -5.96 -58.09 35.62
N VAL A 379 -5.66 -56.82 35.90
CA VAL A 379 -5.42 -56.36 37.28
C VAL A 379 -6.68 -56.56 38.12
N ALA A 380 -7.87 -56.18 37.65
CA ALA A 380 -9.11 -56.36 38.41
C ALA A 380 -9.48 -57.83 38.69
N MET A 381 -8.98 -58.80 37.91
CA MET A 381 -9.16 -60.24 38.17
C MET A 381 -8.11 -60.83 39.13
N ALA A 382 -6.99 -60.14 39.32
CA ALA A 382 -5.89 -60.60 40.17
C ALA A 382 -6.00 -60.15 41.63
N TRP A 383 -6.98 -59.28 41.93
CA TRP A 383 -7.34 -58.79 43.26
C TRP A 383 -8.75 -59.25 43.59
#